data_AF-A0A2H3GEW1-F1
#
_entry.id   AF-A0A2H3GEW1-F1
#
_cell.length_a   1.000
_cell.length_b   1.000
_cell.length_c   1.000
_cell.angle_alpha   90.00
_cell.angle_beta   90.00
_cell.angle_gamma   90.00
#
_symmetry.space_group_name_H-M   'P 1'
#
loop_
_entity.id
_entity.type
_entity.pdbx_description
1 polymer ?
#
loop_
_entity_poly.entity_id
_entity_poly.type
_entity_poly.pdbx_seq_one_letter_code
_entity_poly.pdbx_strand_id
1 'polypeptide(L)'
;MLPLRFLRHRPPFATFIRTASSCSTSSRLETLAKSPIRVLRSVEAVRRWRNPHVVNHRSVGLVPTMGALHEGHLALIRAAAKENHHVVVSIYVNPAQFGIKEDLSSYPVTWDEDAKKLAALDRELADDGGNLGRISAVFAPTTPEMYPSGFPGQEVNSKGSFVTITPVGEVLEGASRPTFFRGVATVCLKLFNIVQPERVYFGQKDVQQTVVIRRMVKDFILPMEVVVEPTQRELDGLALSSRNVYLGPRRRAVATVLPHALFTAADVYNTKASRKREDILGAAHNFIDATASRQSTLPPTERVLFEVDYISLADPETLVEIDEVDPSRGAVMSAAIKMLPVEQAQKGEDLGFSGGPAVRLIDNIILKPQEPKDS
;
A
#
# COMPACT_ATOMS: atom_id res chain seq x y z
N MET A 1 21.97 65.92 -30.12
CA MET A 1 22.79 66.11 -31.32
C MET A 1 24.21 65.67 -30.97
N LEU A 2 24.69 64.56 -31.56
CA LEU A 2 26.06 63.99 -31.52
C LEU A 2 26.66 63.48 -30.16
N PRO A 3 27.60 62.49 -30.20
CA PRO A 3 27.41 61.19 -29.54
C PRO A 3 28.71 60.63 -28.84
N LEU A 4 28.70 59.30 -28.59
CA LEU A 4 29.84 58.35 -28.57
C LEU A 4 30.69 58.16 -27.29
N ARG A 5 30.47 57.02 -26.63
CA ARG A 5 31.40 55.85 -26.47
C ARG A 5 31.26 55.22 -25.07
N PHE A 6 30.58 54.09 -24.98
CA PHE A 6 30.81 53.10 -23.92
C PHE A 6 31.51 51.88 -24.53
N LEU A 7 32.76 51.67 -24.13
CA LEU A 7 33.54 50.49 -24.46
C LEU A 7 32.86 49.24 -23.86
N ARG A 8 32.56 48.26 -24.70
CA ARG A 8 32.31 46.88 -24.27
C ARG A 8 33.65 46.19 -24.00
N HIS A 9 33.95 45.90 -22.75
CA HIS A 9 34.93 44.86 -22.40
C HIS A 9 34.20 43.52 -22.30
N ARG A 10 34.42 42.65 -23.30
CA ARG A 10 34.20 41.21 -23.18
C ARG A 10 35.46 40.59 -22.57
N PRO A 11 35.39 39.79 -21.50
CA PRO A 11 36.52 38.98 -21.09
C PRO A 11 36.69 37.78 -22.05
N PRO A 12 37.90 37.22 -22.17
CA PRO A 12 38.19 36.15 -23.13
C PRO A 12 37.56 34.82 -22.71
N PHE A 13 37.10 34.07 -23.70
CA PHE A 13 36.72 32.67 -23.58
C PHE A 13 37.94 31.86 -23.10
N ALA A 14 37.92 31.40 -21.85
CA ALA A 14 38.82 30.37 -21.38
C ALA A 14 38.21 28.99 -21.72
N THR A 15 38.75 28.37 -22.76
CA THR A 15 38.44 26.98 -23.14
C THR A 15 39.04 26.05 -22.09
N PHE A 16 38.29 25.74 -21.04
CA PHE A 16 38.63 24.64 -20.13
C PHE A 16 38.30 23.31 -20.82
N ILE A 17 39.29 22.73 -21.49
CA ILE A 17 39.27 21.30 -21.83
C ILE A 17 39.42 20.54 -20.51
N ARG A 18 38.29 20.19 -19.89
CA ARG A 18 38.26 19.15 -18.87
C ARG A 18 38.52 17.83 -19.59
N THR A 19 39.74 17.33 -19.46
CA THR A 19 40.03 15.91 -19.69
C THR A 19 39.11 15.10 -18.79
N ALA A 20 38.08 14.50 -19.37
CA ALA A 20 37.26 13.51 -18.69
C ALA A 20 38.16 12.31 -18.41
N SER A 21 38.67 12.20 -17.18
CA SER A 21 39.13 10.91 -16.68
C SER A 21 37.94 9.97 -16.73
N SER A 22 37.98 9.04 -17.69
CA SER A 22 37.08 7.90 -17.74
C SER A 22 37.36 7.01 -16.53
N CYS A 23 36.75 7.33 -15.40
CA CYS A 23 36.56 6.35 -14.35
C CYS A 23 35.49 5.37 -14.83
N SER A 24 35.92 4.35 -15.58
CA SER A 24 35.11 3.16 -15.82
C SER A 24 35.05 2.36 -14.53
N THR A 25 34.28 2.82 -13.55
CA THR A 25 33.74 1.92 -12.54
C THR A 25 32.64 1.12 -13.24
N SER A 26 33.03 0.00 -13.84
CA SER A 26 32.11 -1.10 -14.13
C SER A 26 31.57 -1.60 -12.78
N SER A 27 30.65 -0.85 -12.17
CA SER A 27 29.86 -1.34 -11.04
C SER A 27 29.07 -2.53 -11.59
N ARG A 28 29.40 -3.74 -11.14
CA ARG A 28 28.54 -4.90 -11.41
C ARG A 28 27.11 -4.51 -11.07
N LEU A 29 26.18 -4.81 -11.98
CA LEU A 29 24.76 -4.65 -11.71
C LEU A 29 24.44 -5.48 -10.46
N GLU A 30 23.98 -4.82 -9.39
CA GLU A 30 23.50 -5.50 -8.18
C GLU A 30 22.27 -6.32 -8.55
N THR A 31 22.26 -7.60 -8.18
CA THR A 31 21.11 -8.49 -8.36
C THR A 31 20.81 -9.21 -7.06
N LEU A 32 19.58 -9.71 -6.92
CA LEU A 32 19.25 -10.61 -5.82
C LEU A 32 20.10 -11.89 -5.91
N ALA A 33 20.39 -12.49 -4.76
CA ALA A 33 21.22 -13.69 -4.69
C ALA A 33 20.57 -14.82 -5.50
N LYS A 34 21.35 -15.43 -6.42
CA LYS A 34 20.91 -16.53 -7.30
C LYS A 34 19.66 -16.19 -8.15
N SER A 35 19.49 -14.94 -8.54
CA SER A 35 18.37 -14.48 -9.37
C SER A 35 18.83 -13.39 -10.35
N PRO A 36 18.20 -13.30 -11.55
CA PRO A 36 18.46 -12.22 -12.51
C PRO A 36 17.80 -10.88 -12.12
N ILE A 37 16.99 -10.85 -11.05
CA ILE A 37 16.30 -9.63 -10.59
C ILE A 37 17.34 -8.58 -10.20
N ARG A 38 17.30 -7.41 -10.84
CA ARG A 38 18.19 -6.30 -10.52
C ARG A 38 17.76 -5.60 -9.24
N VAL A 39 18.72 -5.11 -8.47
CA VAL A 39 18.46 -4.23 -7.33
C VAL A 39 18.89 -2.82 -7.73
N LEU A 40 17.93 -1.90 -7.73
CA LEU A 40 18.11 -0.51 -8.12
C LEU A 40 17.98 0.35 -6.87
N ARG A 41 19.08 1.01 -6.47
CA ARG A 41 19.15 1.81 -5.23
C ARG A 41 18.92 3.30 -5.44
N SER A 42 19.01 3.78 -6.68
CA SER A 42 18.82 5.19 -7.03
C SER A 42 17.78 5.40 -8.14
N VAL A 43 17.17 6.59 -8.15
CA VAL A 43 16.25 7.07 -9.19
C VAL A 43 16.95 7.04 -10.55
N GLU A 44 18.21 7.43 -10.61
CA GLU A 44 19.00 7.38 -11.84
C GLU A 44 19.16 5.95 -12.36
N ALA A 45 19.40 4.97 -11.48
CA ALA A 45 19.50 3.57 -11.86
C ALA A 45 18.17 3.03 -12.41
N VAL A 46 17.03 3.40 -11.81
CA VAL A 46 15.71 3.05 -12.33
C VAL A 46 15.48 3.65 -13.71
N ARG A 47 15.75 4.94 -13.89
CA ARG A 47 15.55 5.62 -15.19
C ARG A 47 16.45 5.05 -16.28
N ARG A 48 17.72 4.77 -15.98
CA ARG A 48 18.65 4.11 -16.90
C ARG A 48 18.16 2.72 -17.30
N TRP A 49 17.63 1.95 -16.35
CA TRP A 49 17.05 0.64 -16.62
C TRP A 49 15.76 0.74 -17.45
N ARG A 50 14.89 1.71 -17.15
CA ARG A 50 13.58 1.87 -17.81
C ARG A 50 13.69 2.34 -19.26
N ASN A 51 14.63 3.22 -19.58
CA ASN A 51 14.75 3.87 -20.89
C ASN A 51 14.69 2.90 -22.10
N PRO A 52 15.51 1.83 -22.19
CA PRO A 52 15.43 0.90 -23.32
C PRO A 52 14.08 0.18 -23.42
N HIS A 53 13.35 -0.01 -22.31
CA HIS A 53 12.04 -0.65 -22.32
C HIS A 53 10.95 0.28 -22.88
N VAL A 54 11.06 1.59 -22.64
CA VAL A 54 10.19 2.60 -23.28
C VAL A 54 10.39 2.59 -24.80
N VAL A 55 11.64 2.66 -25.26
CA VAL A 55 11.96 2.68 -26.70
C VAL A 55 11.47 1.42 -27.43
N ASN A 56 11.52 0.27 -26.76
CA ASN A 56 11.09 -1.01 -27.32
C ASN A 56 9.61 -1.35 -27.05
N HIS A 57 8.81 -0.41 -26.55
CA HIS A 57 7.39 -0.61 -26.22
C HIS A 57 7.15 -1.81 -25.28
N ARG A 58 8.07 -2.06 -24.35
CA ARG A 58 7.94 -3.13 -23.34
C ARG A 58 7.27 -2.57 -22.09
N SER A 59 6.03 -3.01 -21.87
CA SER A 59 5.25 -2.65 -20.67
C SER A 59 5.96 -3.02 -19.35
N VAL A 60 5.78 -2.14 -18.37
CA VAL A 60 6.28 -2.27 -17.01
C VAL A 60 5.12 -2.13 -16.03
N GLY A 61 4.89 -3.19 -15.24
CA GLY A 61 4.01 -3.16 -14.09
C GLY A 61 4.77 -2.73 -12.83
N LEU A 62 4.16 -1.90 -11.99
CA LEU A 62 4.71 -1.51 -10.69
C LEU A 62 3.88 -2.10 -9.54
N VAL A 63 4.55 -2.73 -8.58
CA VAL A 63 3.97 -3.16 -7.30
C VAL A 63 4.65 -2.37 -6.17
N PRO A 64 4.03 -1.28 -5.68
CA PRO A 64 4.58 -0.51 -4.56
C PRO A 64 4.41 -1.27 -3.23
N THR A 65 5.49 -1.46 -2.48
CA THR A 65 5.46 -2.09 -1.15
C THR A 65 6.37 -1.36 -0.15
N MET A 66 6.15 -1.65 1.13
CA MET A 66 7.05 -1.25 2.23
C MET A 66 7.98 -2.39 2.68
N GLY A 67 8.05 -3.51 1.95
CA GLY A 67 8.73 -4.73 2.39
C GLY A 67 7.86 -5.59 3.33
N ALA A 68 8.48 -6.54 4.04
CA ALA A 68 7.79 -7.55 4.84
C ALA A 68 6.74 -8.31 4.02
N LEU A 69 7.20 -8.84 2.88
CA LEU A 69 6.36 -9.43 1.86
C LEU A 69 5.64 -10.68 2.38
N HIS A 70 4.42 -10.88 1.90
CA HIS A 70 3.54 -12.00 2.25
C HIS A 70 2.71 -12.37 1.01
N GLU A 71 1.90 -13.44 1.05
CA GLU A 71 1.16 -13.91 -0.13
C GLU A 71 0.27 -12.84 -0.78
N GLY A 72 -0.29 -11.91 0.00
CA GLY A 72 -0.95 -10.71 -0.53
C GLY A 72 -0.09 -9.91 -1.53
N HIS A 73 1.19 -9.66 -1.20
CA HIS A 73 2.12 -8.98 -2.09
C HIS A 73 2.52 -9.86 -3.28
N LEU A 74 2.74 -11.16 -3.05
CA LEU A 74 3.12 -12.09 -4.12
C LEU A 74 2.00 -12.25 -5.14
N ALA A 75 0.73 -12.25 -4.72
CA ALA A 75 -0.43 -12.24 -5.61
C ALA A 75 -0.46 -11.00 -6.53
N LEU A 76 -0.14 -9.81 -6.01
CA LEU A 76 -0.01 -8.59 -6.83
C LEU A 76 1.10 -8.72 -7.89
N ILE A 77 2.23 -9.32 -7.51
CA ILE A 77 3.35 -9.54 -8.43
C ILE A 77 2.99 -10.57 -9.51
N ARG A 78 2.26 -11.63 -9.15
CA ARG A 78 1.72 -12.61 -10.11
C ARG A 78 0.78 -11.93 -11.11
N ALA A 79 -0.16 -11.12 -10.64
CA ALA A 79 -1.05 -10.34 -11.52
C ALA A 79 -0.26 -9.42 -12.46
N ALA A 80 0.74 -8.71 -11.93
CA ALA A 80 1.60 -7.85 -12.73
C ALA A 80 2.39 -8.60 -13.80
N ALA A 81 2.88 -9.81 -13.52
CA ALA A 81 3.65 -10.63 -14.45
C ALA A 81 2.81 -11.20 -15.60
N LYS A 82 1.51 -11.43 -15.37
CA LYS A 82 0.57 -11.86 -16.42
C LYS A 82 0.36 -10.79 -17.49
N GLU A 83 0.39 -9.53 -17.11
CA GLU A 83 -0.05 -8.42 -17.96
C GLU A 83 1.09 -7.52 -18.46
N ASN A 84 2.31 -7.71 -17.95
CA ASN A 84 3.46 -6.86 -18.27
C ASN A 84 4.71 -7.66 -18.58
N HIS A 85 5.54 -7.12 -19.48
CA HIS A 85 6.83 -7.74 -19.83
C HIS A 85 7.84 -7.67 -18.67
N HIS A 86 7.77 -6.62 -17.86
CA HIS A 86 8.66 -6.39 -16.73
C HIS A 86 7.84 -5.99 -15.51
N VAL A 87 8.13 -6.60 -14.35
CA VAL A 87 7.59 -6.16 -13.07
C VAL A 87 8.68 -5.48 -12.25
N VAL A 88 8.36 -4.29 -11.74
CA VAL A 88 9.17 -3.57 -10.74
C VAL A 88 8.46 -3.66 -9.40
N VAL A 89 9.15 -4.17 -8.38
CA VAL A 89 8.67 -4.16 -7.00
C VAL A 89 9.42 -3.04 -6.27
N SER A 90 8.72 -2.06 -5.69
CA SER A 90 9.39 -1.11 -4.80
C SER A 90 9.36 -1.62 -3.37
N ILE A 91 10.47 -1.53 -2.65
CA ILE A 91 10.56 -1.80 -1.21
C ILE A 91 11.07 -0.53 -0.54
N TYR A 92 10.16 0.24 0.02
CA TYR A 92 10.48 1.49 0.70
C TYR A 92 9.49 1.79 1.83
N VAL A 93 9.99 1.78 3.08
CA VAL A 93 9.21 2.24 4.24
C VAL A 93 9.18 3.77 4.19
N ASN A 94 8.07 4.33 3.73
CA ASN A 94 7.91 5.77 3.56
C ASN A 94 7.58 6.44 4.90
N PRO A 95 8.46 7.27 5.49
CA PRO A 95 8.16 7.86 6.79
C PRO A 95 6.99 8.87 6.75
N ALA A 96 6.68 9.45 5.57
CA ALA A 96 5.66 10.49 5.42
C ALA A 96 4.22 9.97 5.63
N GLN A 97 4.01 8.65 5.55
CA GLN A 97 2.70 8.04 5.78
C GLN A 97 2.56 7.46 7.20
N PHE A 98 3.52 7.74 8.09
CA PHE A 98 3.39 7.40 9.50
C PHE A 98 3.14 8.66 10.32
N GLY A 99 2.16 8.63 11.20
CA GLY A 99 2.01 9.63 12.26
C GLY A 99 3.12 9.51 13.30
N ILE A 100 3.31 10.56 14.11
CA ILE A 100 4.36 10.64 15.14
C ILE A 100 4.28 9.48 16.15
N LYS A 101 3.06 9.08 16.49
CA LYS A 101 2.76 8.02 17.46
C LYS A 101 2.53 6.65 16.80
N GLU A 102 2.79 6.53 15.50
CA GLU A 102 2.61 5.28 14.78
C GLU A 102 3.88 4.43 14.79
N ASP A 103 3.77 3.23 14.23
CA ASP A 103 4.70 2.12 14.37
C ASP A 103 5.95 2.21 13.48
N LEU A 104 6.38 3.41 13.06
CA LEU A 104 7.50 3.59 12.13
C LEU A 104 8.80 2.93 12.63
N SER A 105 9.16 3.14 13.91
CA SER A 105 10.40 2.59 14.48
C SER A 105 10.36 1.08 14.70
N SER A 106 9.16 0.49 14.75
CA SER A 106 8.94 -0.94 14.97
C SER A 106 8.51 -1.68 13.70
N TYR A 107 8.41 -0.99 12.56
CA TYR A 107 7.99 -1.60 11.31
C TYR A 107 9.02 -2.66 10.86
N PRO A 108 8.59 -3.87 10.47
CA PRO A 108 9.50 -4.96 10.14
C PRO A 108 10.36 -4.63 8.91
N VAL A 109 11.68 -4.75 9.05
CA VAL A 109 12.64 -4.61 7.95
C VAL A 109 13.27 -5.97 7.69
N THR A 110 12.85 -6.63 6.60
CA THR A 110 13.13 -8.05 6.34
C THR A 110 13.75 -8.29 4.96
N TRP A 111 14.76 -7.47 4.60
CA TRP A 111 15.37 -7.49 3.26
C TRP A 111 15.74 -8.89 2.75
N ASP A 112 16.43 -9.69 3.57
CA ASP A 112 16.91 -11.01 3.15
C ASP A 112 15.75 -11.99 2.88
N GLU A 113 14.69 -11.93 3.69
CA GLU A 113 13.49 -12.77 3.49
C GLU A 113 12.66 -12.29 2.29
N ASP A 114 12.52 -10.98 2.11
CA ASP A 114 11.84 -10.41 0.95
C ASP A 114 12.57 -10.77 -0.35
N ALA A 115 13.91 -10.67 -0.35
CA ALA A 115 14.76 -11.07 -1.47
C ALA A 115 14.61 -12.56 -1.82
N LYS A 116 14.59 -13.45 -0.82
CA LYS A 116 14.36 -14.90 -1.02
C LYS A 116 12.99 -15.17 -1.62
N LYS A 117 11.93 -14.53 -1.10
CA LYS A 117 10.56 -14.67 -1.62
C LYS A 117 10.45 -14.21 -3.07
N LEU A 118 11.04 -13.06 -3.41
CA LEU A 118 11.04 -12.56 -4.78
C LEU A 118 11.83 -13.48 -5.73
N ALA A 119 13.00 -13.98 -5.32
CA ALA A 119 13.78 -14.92 -6.12
C ALA A 119 13.08 -16.28 -6.31
N ALA A 120 12.32 -16.75 -5.30
CA ALA A 120 11.50 -17.96 -5.41
C ALA A 120 10.32 -17.74 -6.35
N LEU A 121 9.61 -16.61 -6.21
CA LEU A 121 8.47 -16.27 -7.05
C LEU A 121 8.89 -16.08 -8.51
N ASP A 122 10.04 -15.48 -8.80
CA ASP A 122 10.52 -15.34 -10.18
C ASP A 122 10.75 -16.69 -10.87
N ARG A 123 11.18 -17.72 -10.12
CA ARG A 123 11.27 -19.09 -10.64
C ARG A 123 9.88 -19.69 -10.88
N GLU A 124 8.97 -19.55 -9.91
CA GLU A 124 7.57 -19.98 -10.05
C GLU A 124 6.92 -19.37 -11.31
N LEU A 125 7.10 -18.07 -11.52
CA LEU A 125 6.57 -17.35 -12.67
C LEU A 125 7.20 -17.79 -14.00
N ALA A 126 8.48 -18.18 -13.99
CA ALA A 126 9.17 -18.66 -15.19
C ALA A 126 8.70 -20.07 -15.60
N ASP A 127 8.33 -20.90 -14.63
CA ASP A 127 7.78 -22.24 -14.86
C ASP A 127 6.31 -22.19 -15.31
N ASP A 128 5.59 -21.11 -14.98
CA ASP A 128 4.23 -20.83 -15.44
C ASP A 128 4.24 -20.14 -16.82
N GLY A 129 4.00 -20.94 -17.87
CA GLY A 129 3.93 -20.49 -19.26
C GLY A 129 2.78 -19.52 -19.57
N GLY A 130 1.92 -19.18 -18.59
CA GLY A 130 0.86 -18.19 -18.72
C GLY A 130 1.30 -16.74 -18.50
N ASN A 131 2.55 -16.50 -18.05
CA ASN A 131 3.03 -15.15 -17.74
C ASN A 131 3.63 -14.45 -18.97
N LEU A 132 3.26 -13.18 -19.18
CA LEU A 132 3.86 -12.35 -20.23
C LEU A 132 5.31 -11.94 -19.88
N GLY A 133 5.61 -11.81 -18.59
CA GLY A 133 6.89 -11.33 -18.11
C GLY A 133 7.28 -11.88 -16.76
N ARG A 134 8.22 -11.16 -16.12
CA ARG A 134 8.90 -11.62 -14.91
C ARG A 134 9.24 -10.46 -13.96
N ILE A 135 9.71 -10.80 -12.77
CA ILE A 135 10.27 -9.82 -11.85
C ILE A 135 11.60 -9.36 -12.43
N SER A 136 11.68 -8.08 -12.79
CA SER A 136 12.86 -7.55 -13.51
C SER A 136 13.73 -6.66 -12.64
N ALA A 137 13.11 -5.96 -11.68
CA ALA A 137 13.84 -5.12 -10.74
C ALA A 137 13.14 -4.97 -9.39
N VAL A 138 13.94 -4.81 -8.35
CA VAL A 138 13.54 -4.26 -7.06
C VAL A 138 14.07 -2.84 -6.97
N PHE A 139 13.19 -1.87 -6.79
CA PHE A 139 13.59 -0.50 -6.43
C PHE A 139 13.58 -0.35 -4.92
N ALA A 140 14.77 -0.22 -4.32
CA ALA A 140 14.94 -0.15 -2.87
C ALA A 140 15.78 1.08 -2.49
N PRO A 141 15.18 2.29 -2.58
CA PRO A 141 15.86 3.54 -2.32
C PRO A 141 16.02 3.81 -0.83
N THR A 142 16.93 4.73 -0.51
CA THR A 142 17.00 5.36 0.81
C THR A 142 16.07 6.57 0.90
N THR A 143 15.79 7.05 2.11
CA THR A 143 14.99 8.27 2.30
C THR A 143 15.61 9.51 1.64
N PRO A 144 16.94 9.77 1.71
CA PRO A 144 17.55 10.88 0.97
C PRO A 144 17.37 10.77 -0.55
N GLU A 145 17.38 9.56 -1.11
CA GLU A 145 17.14 9.35 -2.53
C GLU A 145 15.69 9.68 -2.91
N MET A 146 14.74 9.30 -2.06
CA MET A 146 13.34 9.65 -2.27
C MET A 146 13.09 11.14 -2.00
N TYR A 147 13.75 11.74 -1.02
CA TYR A 147 13.53 13.11 -0.55
C TYR A 147 14.82 13.95 -0.61
N PRO A 148 15.28 14.34 -1.81
CA PRO A 148 16.57 15.01 -2.00
C PRO A 148 16.62 16.41 -1.38
N SER A 149 15.47 17.07 -1.22
CA SER A 149 15.34 18.38 -0.54
C SER A 149 15.11 18.26 0.97
N GLY A 150 15.24 17.05 1.53
CA GLY A 150 14.92 16.75 2.92
C GLY A 150 13.53 16.15 3.11
N PHE A 151 13.40 15.30 4.14
CA PHE A 151 12.15 14.67 4.52
C PHE A 151 11.18 15.72 5.07
N PRO A 152 9.95 15.84 4.53
CA PRO A 152 9.07 16.95 4.87
C PRO A 152 8.32 16.75 6.19
N GLY A 153 8.77 15.89 7.12
CA GLY A 153 8.18 15.68 8.44
C GLY A 153 6.86 14.89 8.47
N GLN A 154 6.43 14.50 9.68
CA GLN A 154 5.21 13.69 9.92
C GLN A 154 4.01 14.52 10.40
N GLU A 155 4.26 15.78 10.79
CA GLU A 155 3.25 16.70 11.34
C GLU A 155 2.21 17.11 10.30
N VAL A 156 0.98 17.39 10.74
CA VAL A 156 -0.11 17.87 9.86
C VAL A 156 0.28 19.17 9.15
N ASN A 157 0.92 20.09 9.86
CA ASN A 157 1.35 21.41 9.39
C ASN A 157 2.80 21.43 8.86
N SER A 158 3.40 20.25 8.66
CA SER A 158 4.79 20.15 8.22
C SER A 158 5.03 20.81 6.86
N LYS A 159 6.24 21.34 6.66
CA LYS A 159 6.62 22.06 5.44
C LYS A 159 7.30 21.11 4.45
N GLY A 160 6.88 21.19 3.19
CA GLY A 160 7.46 20.41 2.11
C GLY A 160 6.50 20.29 0.91
N SER A 161 6.94 19.56 -0.11
CA SER A 161 6.10 19.24 -1.27
C SER A 161 5.29 17.98 -1.00
N PHE A 162 3.98 18.12 -1.06
CA PHE A 162 3.02 17.04 -0.81
C PHE A 162 1.97 17.00 -1.90
N VAL A 163 1.35 15.84 -2.04
CA VAL A 163 0.14 15.62 -2.83
C VAL A 163 -0.97 15.24 -1.86
N THR A 164 -2.11 15.91 -1.95
CA THR A 164 -3.31 15.61 -1.17
C THR A 164 -4.47 15.40 -2.13
N ILE A 165 -5.26 14.34 -1.90
CA ILE A 165 -6.40 13.98 -2.75
C ILE A 165 -7.67 14.14 -1.93
N THR A 166 -8.39 15.23 -2.16
CA THR A 166 -9.60 15.59 -1.42
C THR A 166 -10.85 15.41 -2.29
N PRO A 167 -12.01 15.08 -1.71
CA PRO A 167 -12.26 14.87 -0.28
C PRO A 167 -11.94 13.43 0.20
N VAL A 168 -11.70 12.49 -0.72
CA VAL A 168 -11.66 11.05 -0.40
C VAL A 168 -10.55 10.63 0.57
N GLY A 169 -9.46 11.40 0.67
CA GLY A 169 -8.39 11.17 1.64
C GLY A 169 -8.68 11.68 3.06
N GLU A 170 -9.81 12.34 3.30
CA GLU A 170 -10.14 13.02 4.57
C GLU A 170 -11.22 12.31 5.39
N VAL A 171 -11.91 11.33 4.81
CA VAL A 171 -12.94 10.50 5.47
C VAL A 171 -12.33 9.20 6.02
N LEU A 172 -13.08 8.45 6.84
CA LEU A 172 -12.72 7.09 7.29
C LEU A 172 -11.28 6.99 7.85
N GLU A 173 -10.40 6.19 7.25
CA GLU A 173 -9.00 6.07 7.67
C GLU A 173 -8.27 7.43 7.68
N GLY A 174 -8.65 8.34 6.78
CA GLY A 174 -8.09 9.68 6.69
C GLY A 174 -8.46 10.56 7.88
N ALA A 175 -9.68 10.38 8.42
CA ALA A 175 -10.11 11.06 9.64
C ALA A 175 -9.36 10.52 10.86
N SER A 176 -9.20 9.20 10.97
CA SER A 176 -8.42 8.57 12.05
C SER A 176 -6.91 8.81 11.91
N ARG A 177 -6.41 9.08 10.69
CA ARG A 177 -4.97 9.24 10.38
C ARG A 177 -4.73 10.46 9.46
N PRO A 178 -4.80 11.71 9.99
CA PRO A 178 -4.86 12.97 9.21
C PRO A 178 -3.71 13.28 8.24
N THR A 179 -2.61 12.51 8.26
CA THR A 179 -1.47 12.67 7.34
C THR A 179 -1.20 11.46 6.47
N PHE A 180 -1.92 10.35 6.70
CA PHE A 180 -1.63 9.06 6.07
C PHE A 180 -1.73 9.14 4.54
N PHE A 181 -2.90 9.53 4.01
CA PHE A 181 -3.10 9.56 2.56
C PHE A 181 -2.31 10.65 1.85
N ARG A 182 -1.99 11.75 2.52
CA ARG A 182 -1.02 12.73 1.99
C ARG A 182 0.35 12.07 1.79
N GLY A 183 0.83 11.33 2.77
CA GLY A 183 2.08 10.57 2.68
C GLY A 183 2.06 9.52 1.56
N VAL A 184 0.97 8.75 1.47
CA VAL A 184 0.75 7.72 0.45
C VAL A 184 0.70 8.33 -0.96
N ALA A 185 -0.16 9.32 -1.19
CA ALA A 185 -0.30 9.99 -2.50
C ALA A 185 1.04 10.61 -2.94
N THR A 186 1.76 11.25 -2.00
CA THR A 186 3.07 11.84 -2.28
C THR A 186 4.10 10.79 -2.71
N VAL A 187 4.25 9.68 -1.98
CA VAL A 187 5.24 8.66 -2.34
C VAL A 187 4.84 7.91 -3.61
N CYS A 188 3.54 7.61 -3.80
CA CYS A 188 3.06 6.97 -5.01
C CYS A 188 3.30 7.84 -6.24
N LEU A 189 2.97 9.14 -6.20
CA LEU A 189 3.24 10.03 -7.33
C LEU A 189 4.75 10.08 -7.66
N LYS A 190 5.62 10.06 -6.65
CA LYS A 190 7.07 10.00 -6.87
C LYS A 190 7.49 8.69 -7.53
N LEU A 191 7.02 7.55 -7.03
CA LEU A 191 7.27 6.24 -7.64
C LEU A 191 6.77 6.18 -9.08
N PHE A 192 5.61 6.75 -9.37
CA PHE A 192 5.02 6.80 -10.72
C PHE A 192 5.89 7.63 -11.66
N ASN A 193 6.43 8.77 -11.20
CA ASN A 193 7.35 9.58 -11.99
C ASN A 193 8.76 8.95 -12.15
N ILE A 194 9.18 8.11 -11.20
CA ILE A 194 10.48 7.42 -11.26
C ILE A 194 10.41 6.23 -12.22
N VAL A 195 9.37 5.41 -12.08
CA VAL A 195 9.22 4.13 -12.79
C VAL A 195 8.49 4.28 -14.12
N GLN A 196 7.54 5.22 -14.22
CA GLN A 196 6.65 5.46 -15.37
C GLN A 196 5.85 4.22 -15.83
N PRO A 197 5.23 3.44 -14.93
CA PRO A 197 4.60 2.18 -15.30
C PRO A 197 3.36 2.38 -16.18
N GLU A 198 3.06 1.40 -17.03
CA GLU A 198 1.78 1.33 -17.75
C GLU A 198 0.65 0.91 -16.79
N ARG A 199 0.98 0.07 -15.79
CA ARG A 199 0.03 -0.40 -14.76
C ARG A 199 0.65 -0.39 -13.37
N VAL A 200 -0.15 -0.01 -12.38
CA VAL A 200 0.22 -0.12 -10.97
C VAL A 200 -0.78 -1.00 -10.23
N TYR A 201 -0.27 -1.89 -9.37
CA TYR A 201 -1.04 -2.91 -8.69
C TYR A 201 -1.13 -2.61 -7.20
N PHE A 202 -2.35 -2.61 -6.66
CA PHE A 202 -2.63 -2.43 -5.24
C PHE A 202 -3.60 -3.50 -4.73
N GLY A 203 -3.48 -3.88 -3.47
CA GLY A 203 -4.41 -4.82 -2.84
C GLY A 203 -5.70 -4.12 -2.39
N GLN A 204 -6.84 -4.76 -2.61
CA GLN A 204 -8.16 -4.29 -2.17
C GLN A 204 -8.23 -4.08 -0.65
N LYS A 205 -7.43 -4.81 0.14
CA LYS A 205 -7.41 -4.73 1.61
C LYS A 205 -7.35 -3.30 2.13
N ASP A 206 -6.56 -2.45 1.49
CA ASP A 206 -6.46 -1.02 1.79
C ASP A 206 -7.41 -0.24 0.85
N VAL A 207 -8.72 -0.53 0.92
CA VAL A 207 -9.70 -0.07 -0.10
C VAL A 207 -9.68 1.44 -0.31
N GLN A 208 -9.61 2.22 0.77
CA GLN A 208 -9.55 3.67 0.65
C GLN A 208 -8.27 4.15 -0.03
N GLN A 209 -7.14 3.48 0.18
CA GLN A 209 -5.91 3.75 -0.60
C GLN A 209 -6.16 3.52 -2.08
N THR A 210 -6.84 2.43 -2.46
CA THR A 210 -7.11 2.17 -3.88
C THR A 210 -8.00 3.25 -4.51
N VAL A 211 -9.00 3.76 -3.78
CA VAL A 211 -9.86 4.86 -4.25
C VAL A 211 -9.07 6.16 -4.36
N VAL A 212 -8.26 6.50 -3.36
CA VAL A 212 -7.36 7.67 -3.36
C VAL A 212 -6.42 7.62 -4.57
N ILE A 213 -5.80 6.47 -4.85
CA ILE A 213 -4.87 6.32 -5.96
C ILE A 213 -5.58 6.37 -7.32
N ARG A 214 -6.76 5.72 -7.46
CA ARG A 214 -7.58 5.84 -8.67
C ARG A 214 -7.98 7.30 -8.94
N ARG A 215 -8.39 8.02 -7.90
CA ARG A 215 -8.73 9.44 -7.98
C ARG A 215 -7.51 10.28 -8.37
N MET A 216 -6.34 10.01 -7.77
CA MET A 216 -5.09 10.68 -8.13
C MET A 216 -4.72 10.45 -9.61
N VAL A 217 -4.76 9.22 -10.09
CA VAL A 217 -4.46 8.89 -11.50
C VAL A 217 -5.41 9.61 -12.45
N LYS A 218 -6.70 9.65 -12.13
CA LYS A 218 -7.72 10.37 -12.90
C LYS A 218 -7.49 11.89 -12.90
N ASP A 219 -7.38 12.50 -11.72
CA ASP A 219 -7.34 13.96 -11.56
C ASP A 219 -6.02 14.57 -12.06
N PHE A 220 -4.91 13.84 -11.93
CA PHE A 220 -3.61 14.26 -12.49
C PHE A 220 -3.34 13.74 -13.91
N ILE A 221 -4.33 13.07 -14.52
CA ILE A 221 -4.29 12.59 -15.91
C ILE A 221 -3.02 11.74 -16.15
N LEU A 222 -2.73 10.84 -15.22
CA LEU A 222 -1.54 10.00 -15.30
C LEU A 222 -1.79 8.91 -16.35
N PRO A 223 -0.86 8.67 -17.29
CA PRO A 223 -1.05 7.71 -18.39
C PRO A 223 -0.80 6.28 -17.91
N MET A 224 -1.57 5.81 -16.94
CA MET A 224 -1.44 4.48 -16.36
C MET A 224 -2.78 3.91 -15.89
N GLU A 225 -2.84 2.60 -15.77
CA GLU A 225 -3.98 1.88 -15.20
C GLU A 225 -3.72 1.52 -13.72
N VAL A 226 -4.74 1.63 -12.89
CA VAL A 226 -4.70 1.16 -11.49
C VAL A 226 -5.43 -0.18 -11.40
N VAL A 227 -4.68 -1.26 -11.29
CA VAL A 227 -5.20 -2.62 -11.10
C VAL A 227 -5.34 -2.90 -9.61
N VAL A 228 -6.50 -3.41 -9.20
CA VAL A 228 -6.79 -3.74 -7.80
C VAL A 228 -7.07 -5.23 -7.69
N GLU A 229 -6.24 -5.94 -6.94
CA GLU A 229 -6.40 -7.37 -6.69
C GLU A 229 -7.19 -7.62 -5.40
N PRO A 230 -8.03 -8.68 -5.35
CA PRO A 230 -8.77 -9.05 -4.14
C PRO A 230 -7.87 -9.26 -2.91
N THR A 231 -8.42 -8.95 -1.74
CA THR A 231 -7.76 -9.20 -0.46
C THR A 231 -7.43 -10.68 -0.31
N GLN A 232 -6.14 -11.01 -0.16
CA GLN A 232 -5.71 -12.35 0.21
C GLN A 232 -5.98 -12.59 1.71
N ARG A 233 -6.53 -13.76 2.03
CA ARG A 233 -6.99 -14.11 3.38
C ARG A 233 -6.37 -15.43 3.82
N GLU A 234 -6.21 -15.59 5.13
CA GLU A 234 -5.96 -16.88 5.76
C GLU A 234 -7.21 -17.78 5.65
N LEU A 235 -7.06 -19.08 5.93
CA LEU A 235 -8.16 -20.06 5.77
C LEU A 235 -9.38 -19.74 6.64
N ASP A 236 -9.17 -19.08 7.78
CA ASP A 236 -10.22 -18.62 8.70
C ASP A 236 -10.77 -17.22 8.34
N GLY A 237 -10.42 -16.70 7.16
CA GLY A 237 -10.94 -15.45 6.64
C GLY A 237 -10.17 -14.19 7.05
N LEU A 238 -9.20 -14.26 7.98
CA LEU A 238 -8.43 -13.07 8.35
C LEU A 238 -7.64 -12.52 7.17
N ALA A 239 -7.77 -11.22 6.90
CA ALA A 239 -6.97 -10.55 5.88
C ALA A 239 -5.47 -10.64 6.21
N LEU A 240 -4.66 -11.07 5.24
CA LEU A 240 -3.21 -11.12 5.38
C LEU A 240 -2.64 -9.71 5.56
N SER A 241 -1.78 -9.54 6.56
CA SER A 241 -1.15 -8.26 6.89
C SER A 241 0.20 -8.50 7.54
N SER A 242 1.19 -7.67 7.19
CA SER A 242 2.47 -7.63 7.91
C SER A 242 2.30 -7.38 9.41
N ARG A 243 1.23 -6.70 9.82
CA ARG A 243 0.91 -6.42 11.23
C ARG A 243 0.35 -7.62 12.00
N ASN A 244 -0.03 -8.73 11.34
CA ASN A 244 -0.57 -9.90 12.05
C ASN A 244 0.48 -10.56 12.95
N VAL A 245 1.78 -10.37 12.66
CA VAL A 245 2.90 -10.90 13.48
C VAL A 245 2.90 -10.36 14.92
N TYR A 246 2.27 -9.21 15.17
CA TYR A 246 2.19 -8.62 16.49
C TYR A 246 1.12 -9.27 17.37
N LEU A 247 0.17 -10.05 16.83
CA LEU A 247 -1.01 -10.48 17.58
C LEU A 247 -0.70 -11.58 18.63
N GLY A 248 0.24 -12.48 18.32
CA GLY A 248 0.39 -13.74 19.05
C GLY A 248 -0.83 -14.66 18.86
N PRO A 249 -0.75 -15.96 19.24
CA PRO A 249 -1.80 -16.93 18.93
C PRO A 249 -3.16 -16.58 19.53
N ARG A 250 -3.20 -16.11 20.79
CA ARG A 250 -4.46 -15.81 21.49
C ARG A 250 -5.24 -14.67 20.83
N ARG A 251 -4.60 -13.52 20.57
CA ARG A 251 -5.29 -12.39 19.91
C ARG A 251 -5.53 -12.68 18.44
N ARG A 252 -4.66 -13.43 17.77
CA ARG A 252 -4.85 -13.85 16.37
C ARG A 252 -6.13 -14.66 16.21
N ALA A 253 -6.44 -15.58 17.13
CA ALA A 253 -7.69 -16.34 17.08
C ALA A 253 -8.93 -15.44 17.13
N VAL A 254 -8.91 -14.41 18.00
CA VAL A 254 -10.03 -13.47 18.18
C VAL A 254 -10.08 -12.40 17.08
N ALA A 255 -8.98 -12.10 16.41
CA ALA A 255 -8.92 -11.12 15.32
C ALA A 255 -9.86 -11.45 14.14
N THR A 256 -10.29 -12.72 14.01
CA THR A 256 -11.33 -13.16 13.06
C THR A 256 -12.70 -12.50 13.29
N VAL A 257 -12.89 -11.82 14.43
CA VAL A 257 -14.10 -11.02 14.68
C VAL A 257 -14.34 -9.98 13.59
N LEU A 258 -13.28 -9.35 13.06
CA LEU A 258 -13.38 -8.33 12.03
C LEU A 258 -13.93 -8.88 10.69
N PRO A 259 -13.29 -9.87 10.04
CA PRO A 259 -13.81 -10.40 8.78
C PRO A 259 -15.18 -11.05 8.95
N HIS A 260 -15.45 -11.75 10.05
CA HIS A 260 -16.75 -12.40 10.27
C HIS A 260 -17.89 -11.39 10.48
N ALA A 261 -17.64 -10.27 11.17
CA ALA A 261 -18.62 -9.19 11.26
C ALA A 261 -18.95 -8.62 9.88
N LEU A 262 -17.92 -8.40 9.05
CA LEU A 262 -18.10 -7.93 7.67
C LEU A 262 -18.79 -8.95 6.77
N PHE A 263 -18.49 -10.25 6.90
CA PHE A 263 -19.19 -11.28 6.12
C PHE A 263 -20.67 -11.35 6.51
N THR A 264 -20.97 -11.33 7.80
CA THR A 264 -22.36 -11.35 8.31
C THR A 264 -23.15 -10.16 7.78
N ALA A 265 -22.56 -8.96 7.78
CA ALA A 265 -23.18 -7.77 7.20
C ALA A 265 -23.32 -7.87 5.67
N ALA A 266 -22.31 -8.39 4.97
CA ALA A 266 -22.38 -8.57 3.52
C ALA A 266 -23.48 -9.56 3.13
N ASP A 267 -23.73 -10.60 3.93
CA ASP A 267 -24.78 -11.58 3.69
C ASP A 267 -26.19 -10.95 3.72
N VAL A 268 -26.43 -9.95 4.59
CA VAL A 268 -27.70 -9.18 4.59
C VAL A 268 -27.96 -8.57 3.21
N TYR A 269 -26.93 -7.99 2.60
CA TYR A 269 -27.02 -7.41 1.26
C TYR A 269 -27.10 -8.49 0.16
N ASN A 270 -26.20 -9.48 0.20
CA ASN A 270 -26.05 -10.50 -0.85
C ASN A 270 -27.30 -11.40 -0.97
N THR A 271 -27.97 -11.68 0.14
CA THR A 271 -29.23 -12.43 0.18
C THR A 271 -30.46 -11.58 -0.16
N LYS A 272 -30.25 -10.27 -0.43
CA LYS A 272 -31.30 -9.28 -0.71
C LYS A 272 -32.28 -9.09 0.46
N ALA A 273 -31.86 -9.39 1.68
CA ALA A 273 -32.68 -9.19 2.88
C ALA A 273 -32.88 -7.68 3.16
N SER A 274 -31.84 -6.87 3.00
CA SER A 274 -31.94 -5.41 3.05
C SER A 274 -30.81 -4.73 2.28
N ARG A 275 -31.04 -3.47 1.90
CA ARG A 275 -30.03 -2.55 1.36
C ARG A 275 -29.76 -1.37 2.29
N LYS A 276 -30.48 -1.26 3.40
CA LYS A 276 -30.35 -0.16 4.35
C LYS A 276 -29.09 -0.35 5.19
N ARG A 277 -28.39 0.75 5.43
CA ARG A 277 -27.21 0.83 6.28
C ARG A 277 -27.46 0.25 7.66
N GLU A 278 -28.59 0.61 8.28
CA GLU A 278 -28.97 0.16 9.62
C GLU A 278 -29.00 -1.37 9.72
N ASP A 279 -29.64 -2.05 8.76
CA ASP A 279 -29.76 -3.50 8.76
C ASP A 279 -28.40 -4.19 8.48
N ILE A 280 -27.66 -3.68 7.49
CA ILE A 280 -26.36 -4.22 7.08
C ILE A 280 -25.35 -4.07 8.21
N LEU A 281 -25.15 -2.84 8.71
CA LEU A 281 -24.18 -2.57 9.77
C LEU A 281 -24.65 -3.14 11.12
N GLY A 282 -25.96 -3.19 11.37
CA GLY A 282 -26.54 -3.81 12.56
C GLY A 282 -26.12 -5.28 12.70
N ALA A 283 -26.06 -6.02 11.60
CA ALA A 283 -25.57 -7.40 11.61
C ALA A 283 -24.08 -7.51 11.99
N ALA A 284 -23.23 -6.60 11.51
CA ALA A 284 -21.82 -6.54 11.93
C ALA A 284 -21.68 -6.18 13.42
N HIS A 285 -22.41 -5.16 13.89
CA HIS A 285 -22.39 -4.73 15.29
C HIS A 285 -22.84 -5.86 16.22
N ASN A 286 -23.94 -6.54 15.91
CA ASN A 286 -24.42 -7.68 16.71
C ASN A 286 -23.37 -8.80 16.84
N PHE A 287 -22.65 -9.10 15.75
CA PHE A 287 -21.60 -10.12 15.77
C PHE A 287 -20.41 -9.71 16.65
N ILE A 288 -20.01 -8.44 16.56
CA ILE A 288 -18.95 -7.84 17.38
C ILE A 288 -19.34 -7.86 18.85
N ASP A 289 -20.54 -7.38 19.19
CA ASP A 289 -21.04 -7.29 20.57
C ASP A 289 -21.17 -8.67 21.21
N ALA A 290 -21.65 -9.67 20.47
CA ALA A 290 -21.69 -11.05 20.92
C ALA A 290 -20.28 -11.61 21.19
N THR A 291 -19.30 -11.26 20.36
CA THR A 291 -17.91 -11.68 20.55
C THR A 291 -17.26 -10.98 21.73
N ALA A 292 -17.46 -9.66 21.88
CA ALA A 292 -16.99 -8.89 23.03
C ALA A 292 -17.62 -9.40 24.33
N SER A 293 -18.92 -9.72 24.32
CA SER A 293 -19.62 -10.32 25.46
C SER A 293 -19.01 -11.66 25.87
N ARG A 294 -18.71 -12.56 24.91
CA ARG A 294 -17.99 -13.81 25.19
C ARG A 294 -16.60 -13.59 25.77
N GLN A 295 -15.85 -12.61 25.26
CA GLN A 295 -14.54 -12.28 25.82
C GLN A 295 -14.66 -11.75 27.27
N SER A 296 -15.70 -10.94 27.55
CA SER A 296 -15.95 -10.38 28.88
C SER A 296 -16.24 -11.42 29.97
N THR A 297 -16.66 -12.64 29.61
CA THR A 297 -16.88 -13.73 30.57
C THR A 297 -15.61 -14.53 30.89
N LEU A 298 -14.56 -14.40 30.08
CA LEU A 298 -13.28 -15.11 30.27
C LEU A 298 -12.41 -14.40 31.32
N PRO A 299 -11.55 -15.12 32.07
CA PRO A 299 -10.57 -14.51 32.97
C PRO A 299 -9.50 -13.73 32.19
N PRO A 300 -8.80 -12.75 32.81
CA PRO A 300 -7.74 -11.96 32.17
C PRO A 300 -6.63 -12.77 31.48
N THR A 301 -6.36 -13.98 31.98
CA THR A 301 -5.38 -14.91 31.43
C THR A 301 -5.79 -15.56 30.11
N GLU A 302 -7.06 -15.44 29.71
CA GLU A 302 -7.62 -16.04 28.48
C GLU A 302 -8.35 -15.00 27.60
N ARG A 303 -8.80 -13.89 28.19
CA ARG A 303 -9.52 -12.83 27.51
C ARG A 303 -8.65 -12.12 26.46
N VAL A 304 -9.31 -11.66 25.41
CA VAL A 304 -8.81 -10.69 24.43
C VAL A 304 -9.75 -9.50 24.39
N LEU A 305 -9.20 -8.31 24.55
CA LEU A 305 -9.93 -7.05 24.41
C LEU A 305 -9.64 -6.41 23.05
N PHE A 306 -10.66 -5.81 22.47
CA PHE A 306 -10.54 -5.05 21.23
C PHE A 306 -11.54 -3.89 21.22
N GLU A 307 -11.20 -2.82 20.50
CA GLU A 307 -12.01 -1.62 20.35
C GLU A 307 -12.37 -1.44 18.88
N VAL A 308 -13.63 -1.10 18.58
CA VAL A 308 -14.04 -0.71 17.23
C VAL A 308 -13.65 0.76 17.03
N ASP A 309 -12.85 1.04 16.00
CA ASP A 309 -12.53 2.41 15.60
C ASP A 309 -13.66 2.93 14.70
N TYR A 310 -13.99 2.19 13.64
CA TYR A 310 -15.21 2.43 12.86
C TYR A 310 -15.66 1.17 12.13
N ILE A 311 -16.94 1.19 11.74
CA ILE A 311 -17.53 0.33 10.70
C ILE A 311 -18.35 1.26 9.82
N SER A 312 -18.13 1.19 8.51
CA SER A 312 -18.72 2.12 7.56
C SER A 312 -19.29 1.39 6.36
N LEU A 313 -20.41 1.90 5.86
CA LEU A 313 -20.98 1.59 4.56
C LEU A 313 -20.96 2.87 3.72
N ALA A 314 -20.21 2.84 2.63
CA ALA A 314 -19.89 4.03 1.86
C ALA A 314 -20.00 3.83 0.35
N ASP A 315 -20.20 4.94 -0.35
CA ASP A 315 -20.16 5.01 -1.80
C ASP A 315 -18.80 4.53 -2.35
N PRO A 316 -18.77 3.69 -3.40
CA PRO A 316 -17.53 3.05 -3.83
C PRO A 316 -16.51 3.98 -4.51
N GLU A 317 -16.91 5.20 -4.89
CA GLU A 317 -16.02 6.16 -5.57
C GLU A 317 -15.64 7.35 -4.67
N THR A 318 -16.59 7.83 -3.87
CA THR A 318 -16.42 9.02 -3.03
C THR A 318 -16.06 8.67 -1.59
N LEU A 319 -16.39 7.44 -1.15
CA LEU A 319 -16.32 6.97 0.24
C LEU A 319 -17.11 7.85 1.22
N VAL A 320 -18.08 8.61 0.72
CA VAL A 320 -19.09 9.25 1.55
C VAL A 320 -20.02 8.15 2.06
N GLU A 321 -20.32 8.20 3.35
CA GLU A 321 -21.25 7.27 3.98
C GLU A 321 -22.65 7.38 3.38
N ILE A 322 -23.29 6.23 3.17
CA ILE A 322 -24.62 6.13 2.56
C ILE A 322 -25.60 5.43 3.49
N ASP A 323 -26.86 5.86 3.45
CA ASP A 323 -27.95 5.27 4.25
C ASP A 323 -28.58 4.04 3.58
N GLU A 324 -28.46 3.91 2.26
CA GLU A 324 -28.94 2.78 1.48
C GLU A 324 -28.00 2.51 0.29
N VAL A 325 -27.79 1.23 -0.03
CA VAL A 325 -26.98 0.81 -1.19
C VAL A 325 -27.76 1.00 -2.48
N ASP A 326 -27.22 1.82 -3.38
CA ASP A 326 -27.69 1.89 -4.78
C ASP A 326 -27.37 0.56 -5.49
N PRO A 327 -28.38 -0.22 -5.94
CA PRO A 327 -28.17 -1.53 -6.52
C PRO A 327 -27.41 -1.51 -7.86
N SER A 328 -27.37 -0.37 -8.56
CA SER A 328 -26.61 -0.20 -9.82
C SER A 328 -25.12 0.08 -9.60
N ARG A 329 -24.76 0.54 -8.39
CA ARG A 329 -23.39 0.95 -8.04
C ARG A 329 -22.74 0.04 -7.01
N GLY A 330 -23.53 -0.58 -6.14
CA GLY A 330 -23.02 -1.30 -4.99
C GLY A 330 -22.45 -0.36 -3.93
N ALA A 331 -21.62 -0.88 -3.04
CA ALA A 331 -21.03 -0.12 -1.94
C ALA A 331 -19.68 -0.70 -1.48
N VAL A 332 -18.93 0.10 -0.72
CA VAL A 332 -17.77 -0.35 0.04
C VAL A 332 -18.16 -0.43 1.50
N MET A 333 -18.05 -1.62 2.08
CA MET A 333 -18.10 -1.78 3.52
C MET A 333 -16.68 -1.91 4.04
N SER A 334 -16.30 -1.10 5.03
CA SER A 334 -14.96 -1.11 5.60
C SER A 334 -15.02 -0.97 7.10
N ALA A 335 -14.05 -1.56 7.80
CA ALA A 335 -13.99 -1.50 9.24
C ALA A 335 -12.55 -1.52 9.74
N ALA A 336 -12.35 -0.90 10.90
CA ALA A 336 -11.10 -0.93 11.63
C ALA A 336 -11.36 -1.29 13.09
N ILE A 337 -10.57 -2.23 13.61
CA ILE A 337 -10.57 -2.57 15.04
C ILE A 337 -9.15 -2.48 15.59
N LYS A 338 -9.04 -2.12 16.87
CA LYS A 338 -7.79 -2.11 17.60
C LYS A 338 -7.77 -3.28 18.58
N MET A 339 -6.95 -4.28 18.29
CA MET A 339 -6.65 -5.36 19.22
C MET A 339 -5.77 -4.81 20.34
N LEU A 340 -6.24 -4.83 21.58
CA LEU A 340 -5.48 -4.32 22.72
C LEU A 340 -4.37 -5.31 23.11
N PRO A 341 -3.34 -4.85 23.85
CA PRO A 341 -2.38 -5.76 24.46
C PRO A 341 -3.08 -6.80 25.34
N VAL A 342 -2.46 -7.96 25.48
CA VAL A 342 -2.90 -8.97 26.44
C VAL A 342 -2.89 -8.37 27.84
N GLU A 343 -4.02 -8.50 28.57
CA GLU A 343 -4.16 -7.95 29.92
C GLU A 343 -3.28 -8.70 30.92
N GLN A 344 -3.32 -10.03 30.89
CA GLN A 344 -2.46 -10.89 31.70
C GLN A 344 -1.90 -12.05 30.88
N ALA A 345 -0.57 -12.06 30.72
CA ALA A 345 0.14 -13.11 29.99
C ALA A 345 0.30 -14.36 30.86
N GLN A 346 0.13 -15.53 30.25
CA GLN A 346 0.49 -16.80 30.87
C GLN A 346 2.02 -16.99 30.83
N LYS A 347 2.55 -17.84 31.71
CA LYS A 347 3.98 -18.12 31.74
C LYS A 347 4.42 -18.77 30.41
N GLY A 348 5.30 -18.07 29.68
CA GLY A 348 5.82 -18.55 28.40
C GLY A 348 4.88 -18.35 27.21
N GLU A 349 3.80 -17.56 27.37
CA GLU A 349 2.88 -17.25 26.29
C GLU A 349 3.56 -16.44 25.19
N ASP A 350 3.34 -16.84 23.93
CA ASP A 350 3.71 -16.04 22.77
C ASP A 350 2.74 -14.86 22.60
N LEU A 351 3.20 -13.66 22.90
CA LEU A 351 2.41 -12.42 22.78
C LEU A 351 2.45 -11.82 21.37
N GLY A 352 3.25 -12.41 20.46
CA GLY A 352 3.59 -11.87 19.17
C GLY A 352 4.86 -11.00 19.20
N PHE A 353 5.24 -10.51 18.03
CA PHE A 353 6.44 -9.71 17.84
C PHE A 353 6.43 -8.43 18.71
N SER A 354 7.61 -7.99 19.15
CA SER A 354 7.79 -6.80 20.02
C SER A 354 6.95 -6.81 21.30
N GLY A 355 6.68 -7.99 21.87
CA GLY A 355 5.92 -8.13 23.12
C GLY A 355 4.41 -7.90 22.97
N GLY A 356 3.91 -7.91 21.74
CA GLY A 356 2.49 -7.82 21.46
C GLY A 356 1.85 -6.47 21.76
N PRO A 357 2.30 -5.38 21.11
CA PRO A 357 1.67 -4.07 21.27
C PRO A 357 0.21 -4.07 20.79
N ALA A 358 -0.50 -2.96 21.00
CA ALA A 358 -1.82 -2.78 20.39
C ALA A 358 -1.69 -2.80 18.86
N VAL A 359 -2.60 -3.50 18.18
CA VAL A 359 -2.56 -3.67 16.72
C VAL A 359 -3.87 -3.17 16.13
N ARG A 360 -3.80 -2.19 15.22
CA ARG A 360 -4.95 -1.74 14.46
C ARG A 360 -5.08 -2.55 13.18
N LEU A 361 -6.14 -3.34 13.09
CA LEU A 361 -6.50 -4.16 11.93
C LEU A 361 -7.54 -3.43 11.10
N ILE A 362 -7.46 -3.58 9.78
CA ILE A 362 -8.45 -3.05 8.84
C ILE A 362 -8.86 -4.16 7.89
N ASP A 363 -10.12 -4.10 7.44
CA ASP A 363 -10.66 -5.00 6.44
C ASP A 363 -11.83 -4.34 5.71
N ASN A 364 -12.20 -4.90 4.56
CA ASN A 364 -13.31 -4.42 3.75
C ASN A 364 -13.95 -5.52 2.90
N ILE A 365 -15.19 -5.26 2.48
CA ILE A 365 -15.94 -6.04 1.51
C ILE A 365 -16.54 -5.08 0.48
N ILE A 366 -16.37 -5.42 -0.80
CA ILE A 366 -17.04 -4.72 -1.90
C ILE A 366 -18.40 -5.38 -2.11
N LEU A 367 -19.47 -4.66 -1.81
CA LEU A 367 -20.82 -5.04 -2.14
C LEU A 367 -21.04 -4.74 -3.62
N LYS A 368 -21.14 -5.79 -4.45
CA LYS A 368 -21.26 -5.63 -5.90
C LYS A 368 -22.63 -5.06 -6.28
N PRO A 369 -22.74 -4.34 -7.42
CA PRO A 369 -24.03 -4.03 -8.03
C PRO A 369 -24.90 -5.30 -8.18
N GLN A 370 -26.18 -5.19 -7.85
CA GLN A 370 -27.18 -6.23 -8.06
C GLN A 370 -27.96 -6.03 -9.37
N GLU A 371 -27.89 -4.82 -9.93
CA GLU A 371 -28.46 -4.48 -11.23
C GLU A 371 -27.32 -4.30 -12.25
N PRO A 372 -27.54 -4.68 -13.52
CA PRO A 372 -26.58 -4.38 -14.57
C PRO A 372 -26.42 -2.85 -14.71
N LYS A 373 -25.22 -2.39 -15.05
CA LYS A 373 -25.04 -1.00 -15.46
C LYS A 373 -25.90 -0.79 -16.72
N ASP A 374 -26.84 0.15 -16.66
CA ASP A 374 -27.53 0.60 -17.86
C ASP A 374 -26.46 1.00 -18.89
N SER A 375 -26.43 0.23 -19.99
CA SER A 375 -25.42 0.27 -21.05
C SER A 375 -25.44 1.54 -21.87
#